data_AF-A0A372JTL3-F1
#
_entry.id   AF-A0A372JTL3-F1
#
_cell.length_a   1.000
_cell.length_b   1.000
_cell.length_c   1.000
_cell.angle_alpha   90.00
_cell.angle_beta   90.00
_cell.angle_gamma   90.00
#
_symmetry.space_group_name_H-M   'P 1'
#
loop_
_entity.id
_entity.type
_entity.pdbx_description
1 polymer ?
#
loop_
_entity_poly.entity_id
_entity_poly.type
_entity_poly.pdbx_seq_one_letter_code
_entity_poly.pdbx_strand_id
1 'polypeptide(L)'
;MREFAAGADWLRKGRIWVDVYNLVEVEIEPRKRNADFLVLKDRAGRSITVGVDDVQENARLWELVYNGILHSVACGVSVDEGTALDLCLPFASSMGTRFRTTVRQSG
;
A
#
# COMPACT_ATOMS: atom_id res chain seq x y z
N MET A 1 1.88 23.51 2.93
CA MET A 1 2.56 22.42 3.63
C MET A 1 1.58 21.26 3.71
N ARG A 2 1.91 20.09 3.16
CA ARG A 2 1.05 18.92 3.34
C ARG A 2 1.32 18.39 4.76
N GLU A 3 0.30 18.37 5.61
CA GLU A 3 0.46 18.00 7.03
C GLU A 3 0.35 16.47 7.19
N PHE A 4 1.50 15.81 7.14
CA PHE A 4 1.64 14.38 7.44
C PHE A 4 2.33 14.19 8.79
N ALA A 5 1.85 13.23 9.56
CA ALA A 5 2.53 12.75 10.76
C ALA A 5 2.31 11.24 10.85
N ALA A 6 3.33 10.51 11.31
CA ALA A 6 3.20 9.09 11.62
C ALA A 6 3.71 8.83 13.03
N GLY A 7 3.07 7.88 13.69
CA GLY A 7 3.56 7.24 14.91
C GLY A 7 4.01 5.81 14.62
N ALA A 8 4.28 5.05 15.68
CA ALA A 8 4.68 3.65 15.53
C ALA A 8 3.62 2.78 14.84
N ASP A 9 2.35 3.06 15.12
CA ASP A 9 1.19 2.25 14.69
C ASP A 9 0.18 3.03 13.83
N TRP A 10 0.42 4.31 13.53
CA TRP A 10 -0.56 5.13 12.81
C TRP A 10 0.07 6.09 11.79
N LEU A 11 -0.69 6.40 10.75
CA LEU A 11 -0.42 7.49 9.79
C LEU A 11 -1.59 8.47 9.79
N ARG A 12 -1.30 9.77 9.88
CA ARG A 12 -2.28 10.85 9.90
C ARG A 12 -2.03 11.84 8.77
N LYS A 13 -3.13 12.22 8.10
CA LYS A 13 -3.21 13.33 7.15
C LYS A 13 -4.29 14.30 7.62
N GLY A 14 -3.89 15.49 8.07
CA GLY A 14 -4.82 16.47 8.65
C GLY A 14 -5.58 15.90 9.86
N ARG A 15 -6.91 15.74 9.72
CA ARG A 15 -7.81 15.23 10.79
C ARG A 15 -8.09 13.72 10.70
N ILE A 16 -7.67 13.06 9.62
CA ILE A 16 -7.94 11.64 9.39
C ILE A 16 -6.67 10.85 9.67
N TRP A 17 -6.82 9.69 10.29
CA TRP A 17 -5.73 8.77 10.56
C TRP A 17 -6.15 7.33 10.29
N VAL A 18 -5.17 6.46 10.06
CA VAL A 18 -5.33 5.01 9.95
C VAL A 18 -4.34 4.29 10.87
N ASP A 19 -4.75 3.13 11.35
CA ASP A 19 -3.87 2.17 12.03
C ASP A 19 -3.13 1.36 10.96
N VAL A 20 -1.81 1.59 10.83
CA VAL A 20 -0.99 0.96 9.78
C VAL A 20 -0.63 -0.49 10.10
N TYR A 21 -0.87 -0.98 11.32
CA TYR A 21 -0.65 -2.37 11.71
C TYR A 21 -1.87 -3.26 11.49
N ASN A 22 -3.05 -2.64 11.36
CA ASN A 22 -4.33 -3.32 11.14
C ASN A 22 -4.97 -2.90 9.81
N LEU A 23 -4.17 -2.84 8.74
CA LEU A 23 -4.67 -2.53 7.41
C LEU A 23 -5.48 -3.69 6.84
N VAL A 24 -6.54 -3.36 6.11
CA VAL A 24 -7.37 -4.30 5.35
C VAL A 24 -7.22 -4.10 3.84
N GLU A 25 -6.65 -2.97 3.42
CA GLU A 25 -6.46 -2.59 2.02
C GLU A 25 -5.21 -1.71 1.91
N VAL A 26 -4.33 -2.05 0.97
CA VAL A 26 -3.17 -1.26 0.56
C VAL A 26 -3.15 -1.24 -0.96
N GLU A 27 -3.29 -0.07 -1.56
CA GLU A 27 -3.38 0.10 -3.01
C GLU A 27 -2.60 1.34 -3.46
N ILE A 28 -1.94 1.22 -4.61
CA ILE A 28 -1.33 2.33 -5.35
C ILE A 28 -2.26 2.67 -6.52
N GLU A 29 -2.91 3.82 -6.44
CA GLU A 29 -3.73 4.34 -7.52
C GLU A 29 -2.87 5.21 -8.46
N PRO A 30 -2.63 4.78 -9.71
CA PRO A 30 -1.89 5.58 -10.68
C PRO A 30 -2.79 6.72 -11.17
N ARG A 31 -2.36 7.98 -10.98
CA ARG A 31 -3.07 9.13 -11.54
C ARG A 31 -2.41 9.58 -12.84
N LYS A 32 -3.23 9.83 -13.87
CA LYS A 32 -2.74 10.41 -15.14
C LYS A 32 -2.05 11.75 -14.86
N ARG A 33 -0.76 11.85 -15.19
CA ARG A 33 0.18 12.99 -14.99
C ARG A 33 0.95 13.03 -13.65
N ASN A 34 1.74 11.99 -13.40
CA ASN A 34 2.98 12.03 -12.60
C ASN A 34 2.83 12.01 -11.06
N ALA A 35 1.77 11.44 -10.50
CA ALA A 35 1.76 11.19 -9.06
C ALA A 35 0.94 9.94 -8.75
N ASP A 36 1.60 8.98 -8.13
CA ASP A 36 0.97 7.78 -7.60
C ASP A 36 0.44 8.07 -6.20
N PHE A 37 -0.74 7.54 -5.89
CA PHE A 37 -1.38 7.71 -4.60
C PHE A 37 -1.40 6.40 -3.83
N LEU A 38 -0.89 6.41 -2.61
CA LEU A 38 -1.04 5.32 -1.67
C LEU A 38 -2.38 5.48 -0.94
N VAL A 39 -3.26 4.51 -1.15
CA VAL A 39 -4.52 4.35 -0.45
C VAL A 39 -4.32 3.31 0.65
N LEU A 40 -4.60 3.73 1.89
CA LEU A 40 -4.55 2.85 3.06
C LEU A 40 -5.93 2.83 3.70
N LYS A 41 -6.40 1.63 4.04
CA LYS A 41 -7.63 1.45 4.79
C LYS A 41 -7.40 0.48 5.93
N ASP A 42 -7.88 0.85 7.10
CA ASP A 42 -7.77 0.00 8.28
C ASP A 42 -9.04 -0.76 8.61
N ARG A 43 -8.91 -1.70 9.54
CA ARG A 43 -9.98 -2.57 10.00
C ARG A 43 -11.14 -1.82 10.67
N ALA A 44 -10.92 -0.60 11.16
CA ALA A 44 -11.98 0.27 11.70
C ALA A 44 -12.75 1.01 10.59
N GLY A 45 -12.40 0.81 9.32
CA GLY A 45 -13.03 1.43 8.17
C GLY A 45 -12.54 2.85 7.89
N ARG A 46 -11.46 3.30 8.53
CA ARG A 46 -10.84 4.58 8.22
C ARG A 46 -9.97 4.42 6.99
N SER A 47 -9.93 5.46 6.15
CA SER A 47 -9.15 5.44 4.92
C SER A 47 -8.42 6.78 4.74
N ILE A 48 -7.18 6.71 4.27
CA ILE A 48 -6.41 7.87 3.84
C ILE A 48 -5.83 7.62 2.46
N THR A 49 -5.74 8.71 1.69
CA THR A 49 -5.06 8.74 0.39
C THR A 49 -3.96 9.79 0.46
N VAL A 50 -2.72 9.38 0.19
CA VAL A 50 -1.51 10.21 0.27
C VAL A 50 -0.71 10.06 -1.00
N GLY A 51 0.00 11.10 -1.45
CA GLY A 51 0.92 10.95 -2.58
C GLY A 51 2.11 10.11 -2.15
N VAL A 52 2.50 9.14 -2.96
CA VAL A 52 3.65 8.26 -2.65
C VAL A 52 4.91 9.10 -2.45
N ASP A 53 5.18 10.02 -3.38
CA ASP A 53 6.32 10.93 -3.32
C ASP A 53 6.32 11.79 -2.04
N ASP A 54 5.16 12.24 -1.58
CA ASP A 54 5.09 13.10 -0.40
C ASP A 54 5.49 12.38 0.88
N VAL A 55 5.06 11.12 1.00
CA VAL A 55 5.32 10.30 2.18
C VAL A 55 6.77 9.82 2.15
N GLN A 56 7.29 9.51 0.96
CA GLN A 56 8.68 9.09 0.76
C GLN A 56 9.69 10.24 0.89
N GLU A 57 9.31 11.50 0.63
CA GLU A 57 10.18 12.67 0.84
C GLU A 57 10.69 12.76 2.29
N ASN A 58 9.88 12.33 3.26
CA ASN A 58 10.29 12.22 4.65
C ASN A 58 10.66 10.76 5.01
N ALA A 59 11.93 10.41 4.84
CA ALA A 59 12.44 9.06 5.07
C ALA A 59 12.04 8.46 6.44
N ARG A 60 12.07 9.23 7.53
CA ARG A 60 11.70 8.73 8.87
C ARG A 60 10.22 8.43 9.00
N LEU A 61 9.40 9.25 8.35
CA LEU A 61 7.96 9.01 8.28
C LEU A 61 7.69 7.77 7.42
N TRP A 62 8.37 7.66 6.27
CA TRP A 62 8.27 6.51 5.38
C TRP A 62 8.65 5.20 6.07
N GLU A 63 9.74 5.16 6.84
CA GLU A 63 10.16 3.97 7.58
C GLU A 63 9.06 3.44 8.50
N LEU A 64 8.37 4.32 9.22
CA LEU A 64 7.26 3.92 10.10
C LEU A 64 6.07 3.36 9.30
N VAL A 65 5.68 4.06 8.23
CA VAL A 65 4.56 3.66 7.38
C VAL A 65 4.85 2.34 6.68
N TYR A 66 6.05 2.20 6.09
CA TYR A 66 6.51 0.99 5.43
C TYR A 66 6.55 -0.20 6.38
N ASN A 67 7.07 -0.02 7.60
CA ASN A 67 7.09 -1.07 8.62
C ASN A 67 5.67 -1.53 9.01
N GLY A 68 4.72 -0.60 9.13
CA GLY A 68 3.31 -0.92 9.36
C GLY A 68 2.69 -1.70 8.20
N ILE A 69 2.92 -1.26 6.96
CA ILE A 69 2.45 -1.97 5.75
C ILE A 69 3.04 -3.38 5.71
N LEU A 70 4.35 -3.53 5.92
CA LEU A 70 5.02 -4.83 5.94
C LEU A 70 4.42 -5.77 7.00
N HIS A 71 4.13 -5.25 8.20
CA HIS A 71 3.45 -6.00 9.25
C HIS A 71 2.05 -6.44 8.82
N SER A 72 1.24 -5.52 8.29
CA SER A 72 -0.12 -5.82 7.81
C SER A 72 -0.10 -6.87 6.68
N VAL A 73 0.88 -6.80 5.79
CA VAL A 73 1.12 -7.80 4.72
C VAL A 73 1.49 -9.15 5.30
N ALA A 74 2.39 -9.20 6.29
CA ALA A 74 2.71 -10.43 6.99
C ALA A 74 1.49 -11.04 7.73
N CYS A 75 0.53 -10.20 8.14
CA CYS A 75 -0.75 -10.63 8.72
C CYS A 75 -1.83 -11.00 7.69
N GLY A 76 -1.54 -10.92 6.37
CA GLY A 76 -2.43 -11.37 5.31
C GLY A 76 -3.36 -10.30 4.73
N VAL A 77 -2.99 -9.02 4.78
CA VAL A 77 -3.73 -7.97 4.05
C VAL A 77 -3.70 -8.24 2.54
N SER A 78 -4.80 -7.91 1.86
CA SER A 78 -4.85 -7.99 0.40
C SER A 78 -4.08 -6.82 -0.20
N VAL A 79 -3.12 -7.13 -1.07
CA VAL A 79 -2.34 -6.17 -1.86
C VAL A 79 -2.31 -6.67 -3.29
N ASP A 80 -2.52 -5.79 -4.26
CA ASP A 80 -2.37 -6.19 -5.67
C ASP A 80 -0.90 -6.31 -6.08
N GLU A 81 -0.62 -7.07 -7.14
CA GLU A 81 0.73 -7.35 -7.62
C GLU A 81 1.47 -6.08 -8.08
N GLY A 82 0.77 -5.13 -8.70
CA GLY A 82 1.33 -3.84 -9.10
C GLY A 82 1.75 -3.01 -7.90
N THR A 83 0.86 -2.85 -6.90
CA THR A 83 1.18 -2.18 -5.64
C THR A 83 2.37 -2.83 -4.92
N ALA A 84 2.45 -4.16 -4.90
CA ALA A 84 3.55 -4.86 -4.26
C ALA A 84 4.89 -4.59 -4.93
N LEU A 85 4.91 -4.50 -6.26
CA LEU A 85 6.09 -4.13 -7.04
C LEU A 85 6.49 -2.67 -6.82
N ASP A 86 5.53 -1.74 -6.91
CA ASP A 86 5.78 -0.31 -6.76
C ASP A 86 6.28 0.05 -5.35
N LEU A 87 5.77 -0.64 -4.32
CA LEU A 87 6.22 -0.47 -2.94
C LEU A 87 7.48 -1.28 -2.59
N CYS A 88 8.02 -2.08 -3.53
CA CYS A 88 9.15 -2.98 -3.27
C CYS A 88 8.93 -3.86 -2.03
N LEU A 89 7.70 -4.36 -1.85
CA LEU A 89 7.42 -5.28 -0.76
C LEU A 89 8.17 -6.60 -1.00
N PRO A 90 8.70 -7.26 0.05
CA PRO A 90 9.26 -8.60 -0.06
C PRO A 90 8.13 -9.61 -0.25
N PHE A 91 7.48 -9.51 -1.41
CA PHE A 91 6.63 -10.46 -2.10
C PHE A 91 5.53 -11.16 -1.29
N ALA A 92 4.29 -10.76 -1.55
CA ALA A 92 3.10 -11.57 -1.29
C ALA A 92 2.62 -12.27 -2.57
N SER A 93 3.40 -13.16 -3.21
CA SER A 93 2.71 -14.26 -3.93
C SER A 93 2.31 -15.32 -2.93
N SER A 94 1.19 -15.07 -2.28
CA SER A 94 0.37 -16.12 -1.73
C SER A 94 -1.07 -15.91 -2.18
N MET A 95 -1.30 -15.74 -3.49
CA MET A 95 -2.64 -15.89 -4.06
C MET A 95 -2.58 -16.44 -5.50
N GLY A 96 -2.43 -17.76 -5.58
CA GLY A 96 -3.16 -18.62 -6.51
C GLY A 96 -3.48 -18.16 -7.93
N THR A 97 -2.52 -17.70 -8.73
CA THR A 97 -2.71 -17.72 -10.19
C THR A 97 -2.42 -19.12 -10.71
N ARG A 98 -3.47 -19.94 -10.80
CA ARG A 98 -3.50 -21.04 -11.78
C ARG A 98 -3.35 -20.39 -13.16
N PHE A 99 -2.12 -20.24 -13.63
CA PHE A 99 -1.86 -20.01 -15.05
C PHE A 99 -2.28 -21.28 -15.80
N ARG A 100 -3.56 -21.32 -16.19
CA ARG A 100 -4.06 -22.25 -17.18
C ARG A 100 -3.44 -21.82 -18.51
N THR A 101 -2.31 -22.43 -18.86
CA THR A 101 -1.74 -22.32 -20.20
C THR A 101 -2.72 -22.97 -21.19
N THR A 102 -3.65 -22.18 -21.72
CA THR A 102 -4.28 -22.54 -22.99
C THR A 102 -3.31 -22.15 -24.09
N VAL A 103 -2.50 -23.12 -24.53
CA VAL A 103 -1.85 -23.08 -25.84
C VAL A 103 -2.96 -22.93 -26.88
N ARG A 104 -3.05 -21.76 -27.51
CA ARG A 104 -3.83 -21.56 -28.73
C ARG A 104 -3.05 -22.19 -29.88
N GLN A 105 -3.71 -23.07 -30.61
CA GLN A 105 -3.30 -23.60 -31.90
C GLN A 105 -3.03 -22.46 -32.90
N SER A 106 -2.06 -22.67 -33.79
CA SER A 106 -2.03 -22.02 -35.11
C SER A 106 -1.79 -23.11 -36.14
N GLY A 107 -2.72 -23.20 -37.10
CA GLY A 107 -2.59 -24.03 -38.29
C GLY A 107 -1.82 -23.34 -39.39
#